data_AF-A0A505DAR1-F1
#
_entry.id   AF-A0A505DAR1-F1
#
_cell.length_a   1.000
_cell.length_b   1.000
_cell.length_c   1.000
_cell.angle_alpha   90.00
_cell.angle_beta   90.00
_cell.angle_gamma   90.00
#
_symmetry.space_group_name_H-M   'P 1'
#
loop_
_entity.id
_entity.type
_entity.pdbx_description
1 polymer ?
#
loop_
_entity_poly.entity_id
_entity_poly.type
_entity_poly.pdbx_seq_one_letter_code
_entity_poly.pdbx_strand_id
1 'polypeptide(L)'
;MADVAEAGFWAAVERGDADAVAGVLGVDEQALAGVVPVLSAWRRQRTERSAVDSWRYRVAWEPVSGVPASQLEGRWLLLQPAGSEEVLTGFEEWCPGLERVTCPSGVDRAALAEILASATEGAAGVLAPADGAEAALALVQAVLSDADGAGRLWVLTQGAVAAAGSDRVV
;
A
#
# COMPACT_ATOMS: atom_id res chain seq x y z
N MET A 1 11.51 -9.84 24.10
CA MET A 1 11.33 -11.30 24.03
C MET A 1 10.69 -11.68 25.35
N ALA A 2 9.43 -12.12 25.37
CA ALA A 2 8.75 -12.45 26.62
C ALA A 2 9.45 -13.63 27.29
N ASP A 3 9.61 -13.57 28.61
CA ASP A 3 10.22 -14.65 29.39
C ASP A 3 9.33 -15.89 29.34
N VAL A 4 9.92 -17.09 29.30
CA VAL A 4 9.19 -18.37 29.25
C VAL A 4 8.31 -18.53 30.51
N ALA A 5 8.77 -18.00 31.65
CA ALA A 5 7.99 -17.95 32.88
C ALA A 5 6.76 -17.03 32.76
N GLU A 6 6.91 -15.89 32.08
CA GLU A 6 5.81 -14.95 31.81
C GLU A 6 4.76 -15.60 30.87
N ALA A 7 5.20 -16.32 29.85
CA ALA A 7 4.31 -17.06 28.96
C ALA A 7 3.52 -18.16 29.69
N GLY A 8 4.18 -18.92 30.58
CA GLY A 8 3.54 -19.98 31.36
C GLY A 8 2.49 -19.44 32.34
N PHE A 9 2.78 -18.35 33.04
CA PHE A 9 1.83 -17.65 33.90
C PHE A 9 0.57 -17.27 33.13
N TRP A 10 0.74 -16.63 31.98
CA TRP A 10 -0.38 -16.13 31.20
C TRP A 10 -1.25 -17.24 30.59
N ALA A 11 -0.66 -18.37 30.21
CA ALA A 11 -1.42 -19.55 29.77
C ALA A 11 -2.27 -20.14 30.89
N ALA A 12 -1.79 -20.12 32.14
CA ALA A 12 -2.56 -20.56 33.30
C ALA A 12 -3.75 -19.61 33.59
N VAL A 13 -3.52 -18.30 33.52
CA VAL A 13 -4.57 -17.28 33.63
C VAL A 13 -5.64 -17.46 32.53
N GLU A 14 -5.24 -17.71 31.29
CA GLU A 14 -6.19 -17.94 30.18
C GLU A 14 -7.06 -19.18 30.36
N ARG A 15 -6.52 -20.26 30.95
CA ARG A 15 -7.30 -21.47 31.30
C ARG A 15 -8.18 -21.31 32.54
N GLY A 16 -8.06 -20.19 33.26
CA GLY A 16 -8.77 -19.96 34.53
C GLY A 16 -8.26 -20.86 35.67
N ASP A 17 -7.02 -21.33 35.57
CA ASP A 17 -6.42 -22.30 36.48
C ASP A 17 -5.81 -21.60 37.69
N ALA A 18 -6.59 -21.48 38.77
CA ALA A 18 -6.18 -20.76 39.96
C ALA A 18 -5.01 -21.44 40.70
N ASP A 19 -4.95 -22.76 40.70
CA ASP A 19 -3.89 -23.55 41.32
C ASP A 19 -2.55 -23.36 40.58
N ALA A 20 -2.56 -23.45 39.24
CA ALA A 20 -1.36 -23.21 38.46
C ALA A 20 -0.84 -21.76 38.60
N VAL A 21 -1.73 -20.77 38.68
CA VAL A 21 -1.35 -19.37 38.92
C VAL A 21 -0.80 -19.18 40.35
N ALA A 22 -1.42 -19.81 41.34
CA ALA A 22 -0.96 -19.81 42.73
C ALA A 22 0.44 -20.40 42.87
N GLY A 23 0.72 -21.52 42.18
CA GLY A 23 2.03 -22.16 42.15
C GLY A 23 3.15 -21.30 41.55
N VAL A 24 2.84 -20.45 40.55
CA VAL A 24 3.81 -19.51 39.98
C VAL A 24 4.06 -18.31 40.90
N LEU A 25 3.02 -17.79 41.54
CA LEU A 25 3.09 -16.60 42.39
C LEU A 25 3.53 -16.90 43.84
N GLY A 26 3.51 -18.17 44.25
CA GLY A 26 3.83 -18.58 45.62
C GLY A 26 2.78 -18.14 46.65
N VAL A 27 1.51 -18.12 46.25
CA VAL A 27 0.37 -17.70 47.10
C VAL A 27 -0.66 -18.82 47.24
N ASP A 28 -1.65 -18.62 48.10
CA ASP A 28 -2.76 -19.56 48.29
C ASP A 28 -3.77 -19.49 47.11
N GLU A 29 -4.18 -20.65 46.60
CA GLU A 29 -5.22 -20.79 45.56
C GLU A 29 -6.52 -20.08 45.94
N GLN A 30 -6.94 -20.17 47.21
CA GLN A 30 -8.20 -19.60 47.68
C GLN A 30 -8.21 -18.07 47.64
N ALA A 31 -7.03 -17.44 47.74
CA ALA A 31 -6.88 -16.00 47.52
C ALA A 31 -7.06 -15.60 46.05
N LEU A 32 -6.85 -16.54 45.11
CA LEU A 32 -6.91 -16.32 43.67
C LEU A 32 -8.19 -16.85 43.01
N ALA A 33 -8.92 -17.76 43.66
CA ALA A 33 -10.12 -18.41 43.11
C ALA A 33 -11.20 -17.43 42.61
N GLY A 34 -11.35 -16.28 43.27
CA GLY A 34 -12.27 -15.22 42.83
C GLY A 34 -11.70 -14.27 41.78
N VAL A 35 -10.37 -14.16 41.68
CA VAL A 35 -9.67 -13.15 40.86
C VAL A 35 -9.28 -13.71 39.49
N VAL A 36 -8.81 -14.95 39.44
CA VAL A 36 -8.32 -15.60 38.22
C VAL A 36 -9.39 -15.68 37.12
N PRO A 37 -10.66 -16.02 37.41
CA PRO A 37 -11.72 -15.99 36.39
C PRO A 37 -11.95 -14.57 35.82
N VAL A 38 -11.89 -13.54 36.67
CA VAL A 38 -12.06 -12.14 36.25
C VAL A 38 -10.88 -11.68 35.40
N LEU A 39 -9.65 -12.05 35.79
CA LEU A 39 -8.43 -11.73 35.04
C LEU A 39 -8.39 -12.44 33.68
N SER A 40 -8.84 -13.71 33.63
CA SER A 40 -9.01 -14.48 32.39
C SER A 40 -9.98 -13.79 31.43
N ALA A 41 -11.16 -13.40 31.92
CA ALA A 41 -12.16 -12.69 31.14
C ALA A 41 -11.64 -11.35 30.59
N TRP A 42 -10.98 -10.57 31.44
CA TRP A 42 -10.35 -9.30 31.04
C TRP A 42 -9.30 -9.51 29.94
N ARG A 43 -8.43 -10.51 30.11
CA ARG A 43 -7.36 -10.80 29.15
C ARG A 43 -7.91 -11.27 27.82
N ARG A 44 -8.93 -12.14 27.81
CA ARG A 44 -9.63 -12.55 26.57
C ARG A 44 -10.19 -11.35 25.81
N GLN A 45 -10.90 -10.45 26.51
CA GLN A 45 -11.47 -9.25 25.90
C GLN A 45 -10.40 -8.27 25.37
N ARG A 46 -9.22 -8.24 25.99
CA ARG A 46 -8.07 -7.44 25.53
C ARG A 46 -7.42 -8.05 24.29
N THR A 47 -7.26 -9.37 24.23
CA THR A 47 -6.71 -10.08 23.07
C THR A 47 -7.64 -9.95 21.86
N GLU A 48 -8.95 -10.11 22.06
CA GLU A 48 -9.96 -9.89 20.99
C GLU A 48 -9.89 -8.47 20.42
N ARG A 49 -9.81 -7.44 21.28
CA ARG A 49 -9.62 -6.05 20.83
C ARG A 49 -8.28 -5.83 20.14
N SER A 50 -7.21 -6.41 20.65
CA SER A 50 -5.87 -6.27 20.06
C SER A 50 -5.80 -6.95 18.68
N ALA A 51 -6.52 -8.06 18.47
CA ALA A 51 -6.65 -8.70 17.17
C ALA A 51 -7.35 -7.78 16.16
N VAL A 52 -8.46 -7.16 16.56
CA VAL A 52 -9.16 -6.16 15.73
C VAL A 52 -8.28 -4.93 15.46
N ASP A 53 -7.57 -4.43 16.47
CA ASP A 53 -6.66 -3.30 16.33
C ASP A 53 -5.47 -3.64 15.40
N SER A 54 -4.98 -4.88 15.42
CA SER A 54 -3.90 -5.35 14.53
C SER A 54 -4.31 -5.40 13.05
N TRP A 55 -5.61 -5.36 12.76
CA TRP A 55 -6.14 -5.34 11.39
C TRP A 55 -6.47 -3.92 10.92
N ARG A 56 -6.31 -2.91 11.77
CA ARG A 56 -6.54 -1.52 11.38
C ARG A 56 -5.32 -0.97 10.67
N TYR A 57 -5.53 -0.54 9.44
CA TYR A 57 -4.53 0.18 8.65
C TYR A 57 -4.91 1.64 8.54
N ARG A 58 -3.90 2.51 8.49
CA ARG A 58 -4.06 3.90 8.08
C ARG A 58 -3.14 4.18 6.91
N VAL A 59 -3.59 5.01 5.98
CA VAL A 59 -2.73 5.54 4.92
C VAL A 59 -1.89 6.66 5.54
N ALA A 60 -0.57 6.56 5.40
CA ALA A 60 0.38 7.60 5.77
C ALA A 60 1.34 7.81 4.60
N TRP A 61 1.74 9.05 4.38
CA TRP A 61 2.70 9.44 3.36
C TRP A 61 3.97 9.91 4.05
N GLU A 62 5.12 9.35 3.67
CA GLU A 62 6.43 9.76 4.16
C GLU A 62 7.31 10.14 2.97
N PRO A 63 7.99 11.30 3.00
CA PRO A 63 8.88 11.71 1.92
C PRO A 63 10.04 10.73 1.74
N VAL A 64 10.29 10.33 0.49
CA VAL A 64 11.51 9.60 0.12
C VAL A 64 12.63 10.62 -0.07
N SER A 65 13.66 10.55 0.77
CA SER A 65 14.83 11.44 0.70
C SER A 65 16.03 10.75 0.03
N GLY A 66 16.94 11.54 -0.53
CA GLY A 66 18.19 11.03 -1.11
C GLY A 66 18.05 10.38 -2.49
N VAL A 67 16.94 10.61 -3.20
CA VAL A 67 16.81 10.20 -4.60
C VAL A 67 17.64 11.16 -5.46
N PRO A 68 18.71 10.71 -6.14
CA PRO A 68 19.49 11.57 -7.01
C PRO A 68 18.62 12.03 -8.18
N ALA A 69 18.77 13.29 -8.58
CA ALA A 69 18.15 13.78 -9.81
C ALA A 69 18.85 13.09 -11.00
N SER A 70 18.22 12.06 -11.54
CA SER A 70 18.63 11.40 -12.78
C SER A 70 17.55 11.63 -13.83
N GLN A 71 17.97 11.98 -15.05
CA GLN A 71 17.07 11.97 -16.19
C GLN A 71 16.69 10.53 -16.51
N LEU A 72 15.45 10.36 -16.96
CA LEU A 72 15.01 9.08 -17.50
C LEU A 72 15.72 8.84 -18.84
N GLU A 73 16.43 7.71 -18.96
CA GLU A 73 17.07 7.30 -20.19
C GLU A 73 16.14 6.40 -21.03
N GLY A 74 16.28 6.48 -22.36
CA GLY A 74 15.50 5.69 -23.31
C GLY A 74 14.21 6.38 -23.80
N ARG A 75 13.43 5.66 -24.59
CA ARG A 75 12.14 6.16 -25.12
C ARG A 75 11.05 5.98 -24.07
N TRP A 76 10.44 7.07 -23.63
CA TRP A 76 9.36 7.04 -22.63
C TRP A 76 8.06 7.53 -23.25
N LEU A 77 6.95 6.90 -22.85
CA LEU A 77 5.62 7.30 -23.29
C LEU A 77 4.88 7.99 -22.17
N LEU A 78 4.12 9.03 -22.48
CA LEU A 78 3.11 9.61 -21.60
C LEU A 78 1.74 9.38 -22.21
N LEU A 79 0.94 8.53 -21.57
CA LEU A 79 -0.48 8.41 -21.90
C LEU A 79 -1.21 9.66 -21.42
N GLN A 80 -2.05 10.20 -22.29
CA GLN A 80 -2.79 11.41 -21.99
C GLN A 80 -4.25 11.25 -22.42
N PRO A 81 -5.20 11.35 -21.49
CA PRO A 81 -6.62 11.45 -21.84
C PRO A 81 -6.87 12.63 -22.78
N ALA A 82 -7.69 12.43 -23.81
CA ALA A 82 -8.11 13.51 -24.70
C ALA A 82 -8.74 14.66 -23.88
N GLY A 83 -8.26 15.89 -24.08
CA GLY A 83 -8.73 17.08 -23.34
C GLY A 83 -7.99 17.36 -22.03
N SER A 84 -6.87 16.68 -21.76
CA SER A 84 -6.01 16.90 -20.57
C SER A 84 -4.59 17.40 -20.92
N GLU A 85 -4.43 17.98 -22.12
CA GLU A 85 -3.15 18.44 -22.68
C GLU A 85 -2.40 19.41 -21.76
N GLU A 86 -3.12 20.33 -21.11
CA GLU A 86 -2.51 21.36 -20.27
C GLU A 86 -2.05 20.83 -18.90
N VAL A 87 -2.70 19.78 -18.39
CA VAL A 87 -2.49 19.25 -17.03
C VAL A 87 -1.19 18.47 -16.90
N LEU A 88 -0.72 17.85 -18.00
CA LEU A 88 0.49 17.01 -18.01
C LEU A 88 1.65 17.67 -18.78
N THR A 89 1.74 19.00 -18.70
CA THR A 89 2.86 19.77 -19.25
C THR A 89 4.07 19.75 -18.30
N GLY A 90 5.28 19.86 -18.85
CA GLY A 90 6.53 20.01 -18.07
C GLY A 90 7.28 18.71 -17.77
N PHE A 91 6.71 17.55 -18.07
CA PHE A 91 7.41 16.26 -17.92
C PHE A 91 8.63 16.13 -18.86
N GLU A 92 8.64 16.85 -19.98
CA GLU A 92 9.74 16.85 -20.95
C GLU A 92 11.05 17.39 -20.38
N GLU A 93 10.98 18.23 -19.34
CA GLU A 93 12.18 18.73 -18.62
C GLU A 93 12.92 17.58 -17.91
N TRP A 94 12.17 16.62 -17.39
CA TRP A 94 12.67 15.49 -16.60
C TRP A 94 12.89 14.24 -17.45
N CYS A 95 12.23 14.17 -18.61
CA CYS A 95 12.29 13.06 -19.54
C CYS A 95 12.48 13.56 -20.98
N PRO A 96 13.73 13.85 -21.39
CA PRO A 96 14.03 14.19 -22.78
C PRO A 96 13.60 13.08 -23.74
N GLY A 97 12.82 13.42 -24.77
CA GLY A 97 12.30 12.43 -25.72
C GLY A 97 11.01 11.73 -25.28
N LEU A 98 10.28 12.30 -24.31
CA LEU A 98 8.94 11.86 -23.93
C LEU A 98 7.97 11.96 -25.12
N GLU A 99 7.39 10.83 -25.50
CA GLU A 99 6.41 10.74 -26.57
C GLU A 99 4.99 10.70 -25.98
N ARG A 100 4.11 11.59 -26.43
CA ARG A 100 2.73 11.63 -25.96
C ARG A 100 1.84 10.73 -26.80
N VAL A 101 1.06 9.91 -26.12
CA VAL A 101 0.07 9.03 -26.71
C VAL A 101 -1.30 9.46 -26.20
N THR A 102 -2.09 10.10 -27.05
CA THR A 102 -3.45 10.53 -26.69
C THR A 102 -4.38 9.33 -26.72
N CYS A 103 -5.04 9.05 -25.60
CA CYS A 103 -6.10 8.05 -25.51
C CYS A 103 -7.48 8.75 -25.45
N PRO A 104 -8.47 8.27 -26.23
CA PRO A 104 -9.83 8.74 -26.06
C PRO A 104 -10.33 8.50 -24.62
N SER A 105 -11.27 9.33 -24.15
CA SER A 105 -11.93 9.08 -22.87
C SER A 105 -12.89 7.89 -22.98
N GLY A 106 -12.98 7.08 -21.93
CA GLY A 106 -13.91 5.94 -21.88
C GLY A 106 -13.53 4.75 -22.77
N VAL A 107 -12.26 4.64 -23.16
CA VAL A 107 -11.74 3.50 -23.93
C VAL A 107 -11.75 2.24 -23.06
N ASP A 108 -12.22 1.13 -23.64
CA ASP A 108 -12.20 -0.14 -22.94
C ASP A 108 -10.79 -0.75 -22.86
N ARG A 109 -10.65 -1.80 -22.04
CA ARG A 109 -9.36 -2.48 -21.83
C ARG A 109 -8.73 -2.99 -23.13
N ALA A 110 -9.53 -3.46 -24.09
CA ALA A 110 -9.01 -4.08 -25.32
C ALA A 110 -8.46 -3.00 -26.26
N ALA A 111 -9.20 -1.92 -26.46
CA ALA A 111 -8.75 -0.79 -27.26
C ALA A 111 -7.53 -0.08 -26.63
N LEU A 112 -7.46 -0.02 -25.29
CA LEU A 112 -6.27 0.49 -24.60
C LEU A 112 -5.04 -0.40 -24.83
N ALA A 113 -5.22 -1.72 -24.84
CA ALA A 113 -4.14 -2.67 -25.14
C ALA A 113 -3.65 -2.53 -26.59
N GLU A 114 -4.54 -2.34 -27.57
CA GLU A 114 -4.17 -2.12 -28.97
C GLU A 114 -3.38 -0.82 -29.17
N ILE A 115 -3.81 0.28 -28.56
CA ILE A 115 -3.08 1.56 -28.59
C ILE A 115 -1.69 1.37 -27.99
N LEU A 116 -1.60 0.70 -26.84
CA LEU A 116 -0.34 0.49 -26.15
C LEU A 116 0.60 -0.42 -26.92
N ALA A 117 0.12 -1.54 -27.50
CA ALA A 117 0.96 -2.50 -28.19
C ALA A 117 1.79 -1.87 -29.32
N SER A 118 1.19 -0.96 -30.08
CA SER A 118 1.92 -0.23 -31.13
C SER A 118 2.86 0.83 -30.57
N ALA A 119 2.48 1.46 -29.46
CA ALA A 119 3.21 2.58 -28.92
C ALA A 119 4.40 2.14 -28.06
N THR A 120 4.32 1.00 -27.37
CA THR A 120 5.34 0.52 -26.41
C THR A 120 6.52 -0.20 -27.04
N GLU A 121 6.50 -0.47 -28.34
CA GLU A 121 7.61 -1.11 -29.03
C GLU A 121 8.92 -0.30 -28.85
N GLY A 122 9.91 -0.89 -28.17
CA GLY A 122 11.18 -0.23 -27.85
C GLY A 122 11.10 0.88 -26.78
N ALA A 123 9.98 1.02 -26.07
CA ALA A 123 9.85 1.96 -24.96
C ALA A 123 10.48 1.42 -23.66
N ALA A 124 11.24 2.26 -22.97
CA ALA A 124 11.80 1.99 -21.65
C ALA A 124 10.72 1.98 -20.55
N GLY A 125 9.61 2.70 -20.76
CA GLY A 125 8.50 2.76 -19.84
C GLY A 125 7.35 3.64 -20.30
N VAL A 126 6.24 3.52 -19.57
CA VAL A 126 4.99 4.26 -19.81
C VAL A 126 4.61 4.99 -18.53
N LEU A 127 4.37 6.30 -18.64
CA LEU A 127 3.76 7.14 -17.62
C LEU A 127 2.27 7.28 -17.95
N ALA A 128 1.40 7.00 -17.00
CA ALA A 128 -0.04 7.02 -17.24
C ALA A 128 -0.80 7.65 -16.06
N PRO A 129 -1.60 8.70 -16.27
CA PRO A 129 -2.52 9.19 -15.25
C PRO A 129 -3.61 8.15 -15.00
N ALA A 130 -3.94 7.91 -13.73
CA ALA A 130 -5.09 7.11 -13.36
C ALA A 130 -5.95 7.86 -12.36
N ASP A 131 -7.22 8.03 -12.70
CA ASP A 131 -8.23 8.55 -11.78
C ASP A 131 -8.93 7.39 -11.09
N GLY A 132 -8.33 6.93 -9.99
CA GLY A 132 -8.85 5.82 -9.18
C GLY A 132 -8.39 4.42 -9.59
N ALA A 133 -8.85 3.44 -8.80
CA ALA A 133 -8.34 2.06 -8.86
C ALA A 133 -8.77 1.30 -10.14
N GLU A 134 -9.97 1.56 -10.67
CA GLU A 134 -10.46 0.89 -11.88
C GLU A 134 -9.64 1.31 -13.10
N ALA A 135 -9.33 2.60 -13.24
CA ALA A 135 -8.48 3.12 -14.30
C ALA A 135 -7.05 2.56 -14.19
N ALA A 136 -6.48 2.54 -12.98
CA ALA A 136 -5.15 1.96 -12.74
C ALA A 136 -5.12 0.46 -13.08
N LEU A 137 -6.16 -0.29 -12.70
CA LEU A 137 -6.25 -1.71 -13.00
C LEU A 137 -6.38 -1.97 -14.51
N ALA A 138 -7.20 -1.18 -15.22
CA ALA A 138 -7.34 -1.29 -16.67
C ALA A 138 -6.00 -1.02 -17.39
N LEU A 139 -5.24 -0.02 -16.93
CA LEU A 139 -3.89 0.29 -17.44
C LEU A 139 -2.91 -0.87 -17.22
N VAL A 140 -2.85 -1.39 -15.99
CA VAL A 140 -1.99 -2.55 -15.65
C VAL A 140 -2.35 -3.75 -16.50
N GLN A 141 -3.65 -4.04 -16.64
CA GLN A 141 -4.11 -5.17 -17.45
C GLN A 141 -3.82 -4.98 -18.95
N ALA A 142 -3.96 -3.78 -19.48
CA ALA A 142 -3.66 -3.48 -20.88
C ALA A 142 -2.15 -3.65 -21.17
N VAL A 143 -1.30 -3.16 -20.26
CA VAL A 143 0.17 -3.32 -20.34
C VAL A 143 0.59 -4.78 -20.23
N LEU A 144 0.01 -5.55 -19.31
CA LEU A 144 0.34 -6.97 -19.11
C LEU A 144 -0.24 -7.90 -20.18
N SER A 145 -1.27 -7.46 -20.91
CA SER A 145 -1.85 -8.24 -22.02
C SER A 145 -0.88 -8.36 -23.20
N ASP A 146 0.13 -7.48 -23.25
CA ASP A 146 1.19 -7.50 -24.25
C ASP A 146 2.46 -8.09 -23.64
N ALA A 147 2.60 -9.42 -23.76
CA ALA A 147 3.54 -10.22 -22.99
C ALA A 147 5.03 -9.96 -23.27
N ASP A 148 5.38 -9.11 -24.25
CA ASP A 148 6.78 -8.93 -24.68
C ASP A 148 7.26 -7.46 -24.79
N GLY A 149 6.41 -6.45 -24.58
CA GLY A 149 6.71 -5.10 -25.09
C GLY A 149 6.88 -3.97 -24.07
N ALA A 150 6.05 -3.93 -23.03
CA ALA A 150 6.03 -2.76 -22.16
C ALA A 150 7.12 -2.85 -21.11
N GLY A 151 8.03 -1.87 -21.12
CA GLY A 151 8.92 -1.59 -19.99
C GLY A 151 8.14 -1.25 -18.71
N ARG A 152 8.71 -0.41 -17.85
CA ARG A 152 8.09 -0.12 -16.56
C ARG A 152 6.82 0.75 -16.74
N LEU A 153 5.68 0.34 -16.17
CA LEU A 153 4.49 1.18 -16.04
C LEU A 153 4.56 2.01 -14.75
N TRP A 154 4.37 3.32 -14.87
CA TRP A 154 4.29 4.26 -13.76
C TRP A 154 2.93 4.95 -13.79
N VAL A 155 2.17 4.78 -12.72
CA VAL A 155 0.85 5.40 -12.56
C VAL A 155 1.02 6.75 -11.88
N LEU A 156 0.59 7.80 -12.56
CA LEU A 156 0.54 9.17 -12.04
C LEU A 156 -0.82 9.38 -11.36
N THR A 157 -0.78 9.84 -10.11
CA THR A 157 -1.98 10.18 -9.35
C THR A 157 -2.02 11.69 -9.09
N GLN A 158 -3.18 12.32 -9.28
CA GLN A 158 -3.39 13.73 -8.94
C GLN A 158 -4.12 13.86 -7.60
N GLY A 159 -3.93 14.99 -6.90
CA GLY A 159 -4.56 15.24 -5.60
C GLY A 159 -3.79 14.65 -4.43
N ALA A 160 -2.46 14.58 -4.55
CA ALA A 160 -1.59 14.11 -3.49
C ALA A 160 -1.83 14.90 -2.19
N VAL A 161 -1.94 14.16 -1.08
CA VAL A 161 -1.93 14.75 0.26
C VAL A 161 -0.53 15.28 0.52
N ALA A 162 -0.40 16.48 1.09
CA ALA A 162 0.90 17.06 1.44
C ALA A 162 1.73 16.04 2.25
N ALA A 163 2.81 15.55 1.64
CA ALA A 163 3.71 14.57 2.24
C ALA A 163 4.85 15.29 2.99
N ALA A 164 5.16 16.52 2.60
CA ALA A 164 6.08 17.41 3.30
C ALA A 164 5.40 18.73 3.69
N GLY A 165 5.90 19.39 4.73
CA GLY A 165 5.42 20.72 5.14
C GLY A 165 5.61 21.82 4.08
N SER A 166 6.38 21.54 3.03
CA SER A 166 6.61 22.42 1.87
C SER A 166 5.69 22.14 0.67
N ASP A 167 4.87 21.08 0.71
CA ASP A 167 4.00 20.75 -0.41
C ASP A 167 2.85 21.75 -0.50
N ARG A 168 2.67 22.33 -1.68
CA ARG A 168 1.45 23.08 -2.00
C ARG A 168 0.40 22.11 -2.52
N VAL A 169 -0.64 21.89 -1.71
CA VAL A 169 -1.87 21.26 -2.19
C VAL A 169 -2.58 22.28 -3.07
N VAL A 170 -2.85 21.93 -4.33
CA VAL A 170 -3.63 22.73 -5.30
C VAL A 170 -5.04 22.17 -5.36
#